data_AF-A0A9E5K6Q6-F1
#
_entry.id   AF-A0A9E5K6Q6-F1
#
_cell.length_a   1.000
_cell.length_b   1.000
_cell.length_c   1.000
_cell.angle_alpha   90.00
_cell.angle_beta   90.00
_cell.angle_gamma   90.00
#
_symmetry.space_group_name_H-M   'P 1'
#
loop_
_entity.id
_entity.type
_entity.pdbx_description
1 polymer ?
#
loop_
_entity_poly.entity_id
_entity_poly.type
_entity_poly.pdbx_seq_one_letter_code
_entity_poly.pdbx_strand_id
1 'polypeptide(L)'
;MSFNMDDYVDVAERIRVVKQMYPEAVFRPANPMEPFKVVEIGGSTYIAYTAALYRDPFDACPAIACAWEEVPGKTPYTKGSELMNAETSAWGRCAIALGIPSKKIASADEVKARQEAPKATVSAIKTEAQIYDPWATQAPIAQAFDAWHCKHGDRIVRDGEKNGRAYYGMTCIKTLNSGEQCETNWFVLNAEGTWVPKIASVK
;
A
#
# COMPACT_ATOMS: atom_id res chain seq x y z
N MET A 1 -8.26 -11.37 -18.37
CA MET A 1 -7.69 -12.70 -18.11
C MET A 1 -7.08 -12.67 -16.72
N SER A 2 -7.60 -13.47 -15.79
CA SER A 2 -7.05 -13.55 -14.42
C SER A 2 -5.70 -14.25 -14.48
N PHE A 3 -4.61 -13.50 -14.27
CA PHE A 3 -3.28 -14.07 -14.10
C PHE A 3 -3.26 -14.93 -12.84
N ASN A 4 -3.08 -16.24 -13.01
CA ASN A 4 -2.96 -17.16 -11.89
C ASN A 4 -1.50 -17.11 -11.38
N MET A 5 -1.31 -16.71 -10.11
CA MET A 5 -0.01 -16.53 -9.48
C MET A 5 0.41 -17.73 -8.62
N ASP A 6 -0.43 -18.75 -8.52
CA ASP A 6 -0.29 -19.85 -7.57
C ASP A 6 0.90 -20.77 -7.86
N ASP A 7 1.47 -20.72 -9.06
CA ASP A 7 2.63 -21.52 -9.46
C ASP A 7 4.00 -20.85 -9.22
N TYR A 8 4.02 -19.61 -8.70
CA TYR A 8 5.27 -18.90 -8.44
C TYR A 8 5.74 -19.08 -7.01
N VAL A 9 6.90 -19.71 -6.86
CA VAL A 9 7.60 -19.80 -5.58
C VAL A 9 8.38 -18.51 -5.34
N ASP A 10 8.21 -17.93 -4.16
CA ASP A 10 8.94 -16.74 -3.74
C ASP A 10 10.45 -17.04 -3.56
N VAL A 11 11.28 -15.99 -3.57
CA VAL A 11 12.74 -16.15 -3.45
C VAL A 11 13.13 -16.59 -2.03
N ALA A 12 12.41 -16.12 -1.00
CA ALA A 12 12.72 -16.44 0.39
C ALA A 12 12.57 -17.94 0.68
N GLU A 13 11.55 -18.57 0.11
CA GLU A 13 11.25 -19.98 0.22
C GLU A 13 12.29 -20.82 -0.50
N ARG A 14 12.72 -20.40 -1.69
CA ARG A 14 13.86 -21.02 -2.37
C ARG A 14 15.12 -20.98 -1.50
N ILE A 15 15.40 -19.86 -0.84
CA ILE A 15 16.54 -19.73 0.08
C ILE A 15 16.37 -20.63 1.31
N ARG A 16 15.17 -20.74 1.89
CA ARG A 16 14.90 -21.65 3.01
C ARG A 16 15.16 -23.10 2.63
N VAL A 17 14.68 -23.55 1.47
CA VAL A 17 14.91 -24.91 0.97
C VAL A 17 16.41 -25.15 0.72
N VAL A 18 17.12 -24.19 0.13
CA VAL A 18 18.59 -24.26 -0.01
C VAL A 18 19.25 -24.45 1.35
N LYS A 19 18.88 -23.65 2.35
CA LYS A 19 19.45 -23.73 3.70
C LYS A 19 19.08 -25.02 4.46
N GLN A 20 17.95 -25.64 4.14
CA GLN A 20 17.59 -26.95 4.70
C GLN A 20 18.43 -28.08 4.10
N MET A 21 18.72 -28.03 2.79
CA MET A 21 19.52 -29.05 2.12
C MET A 21 21.03 -28.84 2.31
N TYR A 22 21.45 -27.57 2.38
CA TYR A 22 22.83 -27.13 2.51
C TYR A 22 22.91 -26.06 3.61
N PRO A 23 23.01 -26.45 4.90
CA PRO A 23 23.04 -25.51 6.02
C PRO A 23 24.16 -24.47 5.91
N GLU A 24 25.32 -24.93 5.45
CA GLU A 24 26.53 -24.12 5.25
C GLU A 24 26.52 -23.31 3.94
N ALA A 25 25.43 -23.34 3.16
CA ALA A 25 25.39 -22.64 1.88
C ALA A 25 25.51 -21.12 2.05
N VAL A 26 26.26 -20.47 1.16
CA VAL A 26 26.49 -19.03 1.21
C VAL A 26 26.10 -18.41 -0.11
N PHE A 27 25.19 -17.43 -0.04
CA PHE A 27 24.87 -16.53 -1.14
C PHE A 27 25.79 -15.31 -1.03
N ARG A 28 26.46 -14.97 -2.13
CA ARG A 28 27.36 -13.81 -2.19
C ARG A 28 27.44 -13.27 -3.62
N PRO A 29 27.91 -12.04 -3.83
CA PRO A 29 28.31 -11.60 -5.15
C PRO A 29 29.43 -12.50 -5.69
N ALA A 30 29.37 -12.82 -6.98
CA ALA A 30 30.38 -13.64 -7.65
C ALA A 30 31.77 -12.99 -7.63
N ASN A 31 31.82 -11.66 -7.76
CA ASN A 31 33.02 -10.87 -7.54
C ASN A 31 32.84 -10.00 -6.28
N PRO A 32 33.53 -10.31 -5.16
CA PRO A 32 33.41 -9.51 -3.93
C PRO A 32 33.91 -8.08 -4.06
N MET A 33 34.86 -7.83 -4.97
CA MET A 33 35.42 -6.49 -5.20
C MET A 33 34.52 -5.63 -6.09
N GLU A 34 33.63 -6.27 -6.84
CA GLU A 34 32.73 -5.63 -7.79
C GLU A 34 31.37 -6.35 -7.75
N PRO A 35 30.55 -6.10 -6.71
CA PRO A 35 29.33 -6.86 -6.47
C PRO A 35 28.24 -6.61 -7.52
N PHE A 36 28.22 -5.42 -8.13
CA PHE A 36 27.30 -5.03 -9.19
C PHE A 36 28.00 -4.18 -10.24
N LYS A 37 27.41 -4.13 -11.43
CA LYS A 37 27.86 -3.30 -12.56
C LYS A 37 26.74 -2.40 -13.01
N VAL A 38 27.05 -1.13 -13.24
CA VAL A 38 26.16 -0.23 -13.97
C VAL A 38 26.53 -0.33 -15.45
N VAL A 39 25.55 -0.62 -16.29
CA VAL A 39 25.72 -0.85 -17.73
C VAL A 39 24.74 0.04 -18.48
N GLU A 40 25.23 0.84 -19.41
CA GLU A 40 24.40 1.67 -20.26
C GLU A 40 24.22 1.01 -21.63
N ILE A 41 22.97 0.73 -22.02
CA ILE A 41 22.64 0.11 -23.30
C ILE A 41 21.50 0.90 -23.92
N GLY A 42 21.72 1.40 -25.14
CA GLY A 42 20.66 2.07 -25.91
C GLY A 42 20.10 3.33 -25.26
N GLY A 43 20.86 4.01 -24.40
CA GLY A 43 20.43 5.22 -23.68
C GLY A 43 19.67 4.96 -22.38
N SER A 44 19.41 3.70 -22.03
CA SER A 44 18.91 3.29 -20.71
C SER A 44 20.06 2.79 -19.83
N THR A 45 20.01 3.13 -18.55
CA THR A 45 20.95 2.62 -17.54
C THR A 45 20.38 1.34 -16.93
N TYR A 46 21.23 0.33 -16.77
CA TYR A 46 20.89 -0.94 -16.11
C TYR A 46 21.87 -1.22 -14.98
N ILE A 47 21.37 -1.79 -13.89
CA ILE A 47 22.21 -2.36 -12.83
C ILE A 47 22.20 -3.88 -13.02
N ALA A 48 23.33 -4.45 -13.37
CA ALA A 48 23.55 -5.88 -13.48
C ALA A 48 24.21 -6.40 -12.20
N TYR A 49 23.64 -7.45 -11.63
CA TYR A 49 24.16 -8.15 -10.45
C TYR A 49 24.47 -9.60 -10.82
N THR A 50 25.64 -10.09 -10.38
CA THR A 50 26.03 -11.49 -10.57
C THR A 50 26.19 -12.15 -9.21
N ALA A 51 25.30 -13.09 -8.91
CA ALA A 51 25.31 -13.87 -7.70
C ALA A 51 26.10 -15.18 -7.87
N ALA A 52 26.66 -15.63 -6.75
CA ALA A 52 27.23 -16.95 -6.56
C ALA A 52 26.63 -17.62 -5.32
N LEU A 53 26.16 -18.85 -5.47
CA LEU A 53 25.67 -19.70 -4.41
C LEU A 53 26.61 -20.89 -4.23
N TYR A 54 27.28 -20.92 -3.10
CA TYR A 54 28.16 -22.00 -2.68
C TYR A 54 27.36 -22.97 -1.83
N ARG A 55 27.47 -24.28 -2.05
CA ARG A 55 26.85 -25.31 -1.19
C ARG A 55 27.51 -25.36 0.19
N ASP A 56 28.80 -25.10 0.23
CA ASP A 56 29.64 -25.02 1.41
C ASP A 56 30.79 -24.02 1.13
N PRO A 57 31.50 -23.52 2.16
CA PRO A 57 32.56 -22.52 1.99
C PRO A 57 33.72 -22.92 1.05
N PHE A 58 33.87 -24.21 0.75
CA PHE A 58 34.94 -24.77 -0.08
C PHE A 58 34.42 -25.31 -1.42
N ASP A 59 33.18 -25.02 -1.80
CA ASP A 59 32.60 -25.44 -3.08
C ASP A 59 33.38 -24.83 -4.26
N ALA A 60 34.09 -25.69 -5.00
CA ALA A 60 34.87 -25.29 -6.16
C ALA A 60 34.00 -24.88 -7.37
N CYS A 61 32.73 -25.30 -7.38
CA CYS A 61 31.78 -25.06 -8.47
C CYS A 61 30.46 -24.50 -7.92
N PRO A 62 30.44 -23.23 -7.47
CA PRO A 62 29.22 -22.57 -7.03
C PRO A 62 28.25 -22.38 -8.18
N ALA A 63 26.94 -22.37 -7.88
CA ALA A 63 25.92 -21.99 -8.83
C ALA A 63 25.99 -20.47 -9.08
N ILE A 64 26.18 -20.08 -10.34
CA ILE A 64 26.26 -18.67 -10.75
C ILE A 64 24.99 -18.28 -11.50
N ALA A 65 24.45 -17.11 -11.18
CA ALA A 65 23.37 -16.51 -11.96
C ALA A 65 23.49 -14.99 -11.99
N CYS A 66 22.93 -14.40 -13.06
CA CYS A 66 22.87 -12.97 -13.24
C CYS A 66 21.42 -12.49 -13.35
N ALA A 67 21.21 -11.25 -12.91
CA ALA A 67 19.98 -10.51 -13.13
C ALA A 67 20.32 -9.04 -13.33
N TRP A 68 19.40 -8.31 -13.97
CA TRP A 68 19.58 -6.90 -14.24
C TRP A 68 18.27 -6.14 -14.10
N GLU A 69 18.36 -4.92 -13.60
CA GLU A 69 17.21 -4.03 -13.46
C GLU A 69 17.48 -2.69 -14.15
N GLU A 70 16.45 -2.15 -14.79
CA GLU A 70 16.53 -0.86 -15.49
C GLU A 70 16.40 0.29 -14.49
N VAL A 71 17.24 1.29 -14.62
CA VAL A 71 17.25 2.50 -13.79
C VAL A 71 16.89 3.71 -14.67
N PRO A 72 15.86 4.49 -14.32
CA PRO A 72 14.96 4.31 -13.17
C PRO A 72 13.94 3.17 -13.38
N GLY A 73 13.57 2.50 -12.29
CA GLY A 73 12.56 1.45 -12.31
C GLY A 73 11.22 1.92 -12.90
N LYS A 74 10.59 1.07 -13.71
CA LYS A 74 9.35 1.40 -14.43
C LYS A 74 8.11 1.42 -13.54
N THR A 75 8.13 0.75 -12.39
CA THR A 75 6.99 0.66 -11.48
C THR A 75 7.30 1.36 -10.15
N PRO A 76 6.28 1.81 -9.41
CA PRO A 76 6.48 2.40 -8.08
C PRO A 76 7.18 1.44 -7.09
N TYR A 77 7.06 0.12 -7.31
CA TYR A 77 7.65 -0.90 -6.45
C TYR A 77 9.14 -1.14 -6.74
N THR A 78 9.58 -0.92 -7.99
CA THR A 78 10.98 -1.10 -8.40
C THR A 78 11.79 0.19 -8.36
N LYS A 79 11.13 1.36 -8.42
CA LYS A 79 11.77 2.66 -8.39
C LYS A 79 12.48 2.91 -7.06
N GLY A 80 13.80 3.04 -7.09
CA GLY A 80 14.66 3.23 -5.90
C GLY A 80 15.05 1.95 -5.18
N SER A 81 14.62 0.77 -5.66
CA SER A 81 14.95 -0.54 -5.11
C SER A 81 15.59 -1.47 -6.16
N GLU A 82 16.08 -0.92 -7.27
CA GLU A 82 16.53 -1.66 -8.46
C GLU A 82 17.68 -2.62 -8.13
N LEU A 83 18.67 -2.17 -7.35
CA LEU A 83 19.79 -3.03 -6.93
C LEU A 83 19.34 -4.18 -6.02
N MET A 84 18.42 -3.92 -5.07
CA MET A 84 17.89 -4.93 -4.16
C MET A 84 17.07 -5.99 -4.92
N ASN A 85 16.32 -5.55 -5.94
CA ASN A 85 15.56 -6.44 -6.82
C ASN A 85 16.50 -7.26 -7.71
N ALA A 86 17.53 -6.65 -8.28
CA ALA A 86 18.53 -7.37 -9.10
C ALA A 86 19.26 -8.44 -8.29
N GLU A 87 19.66 -8.13 -7.04
CA GLU A 87 20.35 -9.07 -6.15
C GLU A 87 19.46 -10.27 -5.79
N THR A 88 18.25 -10.02 -5.30
CA THR A 88 17.31 -11.08 -4.92
C THR A 88 16.88 -11.94 -6.11
N SER A 89 16.72 -11.34 -7.29
CA SER A 89 16.48 -12.05 -8.55
C SER A 89 17.63 -12.98 -8.91
N ALA A 90 18.87 -12.52 -8.80
CA ALA A 90 20.06 -13.32 -9.07
C ALA A 90 20.19 -14.49 -8.06
N TRP A 91 19.91 -14.29 -6.78
CA TRP A 91 19.87 -15.37 -5.79
C TRP A 91 18.80 -16.42 -6.07
N GLY A 92 17.59 -16.00 -6.43
CA GLY A 92 16.49 -16.89 -6.79
C GLY A 92 16.83 -17.79 -7.99
N ARG A 93 17.63 -17.28 -8.94
CA ARG A 93 18.14 -18.01 -10.10
C ARG A 93 19.28 -18.95 -9.73
N CYS A 94 20.17 -18.55 -8.81
CA CYS A 94 21.21 -19.43 -8.27
C CYS A 94 20.61 -20.65 -7.57
N ALA A 95 19.55 -20.46 -6.78
CA ALA A 95 18.86 -21.57 -6.13
C ALA A 95 18.31 -22.58 -7.15
N ILE A 96 17.70 -22.12 -8.25
CA ILE A 96 17.24 -23.03 -9.31
C ILE A 96 18.41 -23.70 -10.01
N ALA A 97 19.48 -22.95 -10.31
CA ALA A 97 20.69 -23.51 -10.93
C ALA A 97 21.36 -24.58 -10.05
N LEU A 98 21.23 -24.47 -8.72
CA LEU A 98 21.68 -25.47 -7.77
C LEU A 98 20.83 -26.76 -7.81
N GLY A 99 19.60 -26.69 -8.33
CA GLY A 99 18.69 -27.82 -8.44
C GLY A 99 17.44 -27.73 -7.56
N ILE A 100 17.10 -26.56 -7.01
CA ILE A 100 15.79 -26.38 -6.35
C ILE A 100 14.69 -26.58 -7.40
N PRO A 101 13.75 -27.52 -7.21
CA PRO A 101 12.68 -27.76 -8.16
C PRO A 101 11.79 -26.52 -8.26
N SER A 102 11.64 -26.00 -9.47
CA SER A 102 10.72 -24.91 -9.74
C SER A 102 10.07 -25.08 -11.10
N LYS A 103 8.76 -24.81 -11.18
CA LYS A 103 8.01 -24.84 -12.44
C LYS A 103 8.42 -23.71 -13.38
N LYS A 104 8.94 -22.59 -12.85
CA LYS A 104 9.33 -21.39 -13.59
C LYS A 104 10.62 -20.79 -13.00
N ILE A 105 11.52 -20.32 -13.89
CA ILE A 105 12.77 -19.68 -13.48
C ILE A 105 12.52 -18.35 -12.75
N ALA A 106 11.57 -17.55 -13.26
CA ALA A 106 11.18 -16.29 -12.68
C ALA A 106 10.44 -16.50 -11.35
N SER A 107 10.68 -15.61 -10.38
CA SER A 107 9.96 -15.61 -9.09
C SER A 107 8.65 -14.83 -9.19
N ALA A 108 7.76 -14.99 -8.20
CA ALA A 108 6.51 -14.24 -8.12
C ALA A 108 6.76 -12.73 -8.13
N ASP A 109 7.79 -12.30 -7.39
CA ASP A 109 8.13 -10.90 -7.21
C ASP A 109 8.75 -10.30 -8.48
N GLU A 110 9.57 -11.07 -9.20
CA GLU A 110 10.07 -10.67 -10.52
C GLU A 110 8.91 -10.43 -11.50
N VAL A 111 7.90 -11.31 -11.52
CA VAL A 111 6.76 -11.15 -12.44
C VAL A 111 5.87 -9.99 -12.02
N LYS A 112 5.60 -9.79 -10.73
CA LYS A 112 4.88 -8.61 -10.22
C LYS A 112 5.58 -7.31 -10.58
N ALA A 113 6.91 -7.27 -10.43
CA ALA A 113 7.72 -6.11 -10.73
C ALA A 113 7.72 -5.75 -12.23
N ARG A 114 7.56 -6.75 -13.10
CA ARG A 114 7.54 -6.61 -14.57
C ARG A 114 6.15 -6.42 -15.15
N GLN A 115 5.09 -6.77 -14.42
CA GLN A 115 3.74 -6.37 -14.79
C GLN A 115 3.70 -4.85 -14.78
N GLU A 116 3.31 -4.26 -15.91
CA GLU A 116 3.01 -2.83 -15.96
C GLU A 116 2.08 -2.53 -14.79
N ALA A 117 2.51 -1.65 -13.88
CA ALA A 117 1.62 -1.18 -12.83
C ALA A 117 0.32 -0.78 -13.54
N PRO A 118 -0.86 -1.28 -13.08
CA PRO A 118 -2.11 -0.91 -13.72
C PRO A 118 -2.08 0.61 -13.80
N LYS A 119 -2.07 1.15 -15.03
CA LYS A 119 -2.15 2.60 -15.24
C LYS A 119 -3.28 3.00 -14.33
N ALA A 120 -2.99 3.78 -13.29
CA ALA A 120 -4.02 4.36 -12.49
C ALA A 120 -4.83 5.16 -13.50
N THR A 121 -5.95 4.59 -13.94
CA THR A 121 -6.96 5.33 -14.65
C THR A 121 -7.42 6.29 -13.59
N VAL A 122 -6.79 7.47 -13.58
CA VAL A 122 -7.36 8.63 -12.93
C VAL A 122 -8.72 8.71 -13.58
N SER A 123 -9.75 8.20 -12.89
CA SER A 123 -11.13 8.38 -13.27
C SER A 123 -11.22 9.87 -13.55
N ALA A 124 -11.41 10.24 -14.82
CA ALA A 124 -11.37 11.63 -15.23
C ALA A 124 -12.20 12.40 -14.20
N ILE A 125 -11.54 13.27 -13.42
CA ILE A 125 -12.25 14.18 -12.54
C ILE A 125 -13.21 14.87 -13.50
N LYS A 126 -14.52 14.65 -13.34
CA LYS A 126 -15.53 15.38 -14.10
C LYS A 126 -15.27 16.84 -13.79
N THR A 127 -14.52 17.49 -14.66
CA THR A 127 -14.15 18.88 -14.54
C THR A 127 -15.35 19.63 -15.11
N GLU A 128 -16.44 19.62 -14.36
CA GLU A 128 -17.35 20.75 -14.40
C GLU A 128 -16.51 21.88 -13.83
N ALA A 129 -15.90 22.68 -14.71
CA ALA A 129 -15.08 23.81 -14.31
C ALA A 129 -16.00 24.84 -13.66
N GLN A 130 -16.27 24.69 -12.36
CA GLN A 130 -16.78 25.78 -11.57
C GLN A 130 -15.67 26.83 -11.52
N ILE A 131 -15.89 27.92 -12.24
CA ILE A 131 -15.07 29.12 -12.18
C ILE A 131 -15.09 29.58 -10.71
N TYR A 132 -14.05 29.25 -9.97
CA TYR A 132 -13.87 29.70 -8.60
C TYR A 132 -13.35 31.13 -8.67
N ASP A 133 -14.24 32.10 -8.52
CA ASP A 133 -13.90 33.50 -8.32
C ASP A 133 -13.81 33.78 -6.80
N PRO A 134 -12.59 33.99 -6.25
CA PRO A 134 -12.40 34.25 -4.82
C PRO A 134 -13.03 35.56 -4.33
N TRP A 135 -13.44 36.44 -5.24
CA TRP A 135 -14.00 37.76 -4.95
C TRP A 135 -15.50 37.87 -5.25
N ALA A 136 -16.06 37.00 -6.09
CA ALA A 136 -17.51 36.95 -6.36
C ALA A 136 -18.29 36.01 -5.42
N THR A 137 -17.61 35.11 -4.71
CA THR A 137 -18.26 34.15 -3.82
C THR A 137 -18.56 34.82 -2.48
N GLN A 138 -19.77 35.35 -2.29
CA GLN A 138 -20.24 35.73 -0.96
C GLN A 138 -20.18 34.50 -0.05
N ALA A 139 -19.50 34.63 1.10
CA ALA A 139 -19.48 33.57 2.09
C ALA A 139 -20.93 33.16 2.39
N PRO A 140 -21.24 31.85 2.36
CA PRO A 140 -22.59 31.41 2.68
C PRO A 140 -22.93 31.95 4.06
N ILE A 141 -24.03 32.71 4.11
CA ILE A 141 -24.62 33.17 5.37
C ILE A 141 -24.84 31.89 6.18
N ALA A 142 -24.17 31.74 7.31
CA ALA A 142 -24.35 30.58 8.17
C ALA A 142 -25.84 30.49 8.49
N GLN A 143 -26.54 29.52 7.88
CA GLN A 143 -27.93 29.27 8.19
C GLN A 143 -27.96 28.90 9.67
N ALA A 144 -28.73 29.66 10.45
CA ALA A 144 -28.90 29.38 11.87
C ALA A 144 -29.38 27.92 12.01
N PHE A 145 -28.50 27.07 12.51
CA PHE A 145 -28.79 25.66 12.64
C PHE A 145 -29.84 25.50 13.74
N ASP A 146 -31.05 25.11 13.36
CA ASP A 146 -32.11 24.81 14.32
C ASP A 146 -31.85 23.43 14.93
N ALA A 147 -30.98 23.39 15.95
CA ALA A 147 -30.58 22.17 16.63
C ALA A 147 -31.76 21.45 17.31
N TRP A 148 -32.88 22.14 17.50
CA TRP A 148 -34.05 21.68 18.25
C TRP A 148 -35.04 20.92 17.39
N HIS A 149 -35.09 21.22 16.09
CA HIS A 149 -36.07 20.66 15.18
C HIS A 149 -35.42 19.75 14.14
N CYS A 150 -36.14 18.71 13.73
CA CYS A 150 -35.83 17.94 12.53
C CYS A 150 -37.03 17.95 11.58
N LYS A 151 -36.88 17.40 10.38
CA LYS A 151 -37.99 17.24 9.42
C LYS A 151 -39.18 16.42 9.96
N HIS A 152 -39.01 15.74 11.10
CA HIS A 152 -40.04 14.94 11.76
C HIS A 152 -40.60 15.59 13.04
N GLY A 153 -40.26 16.84 13.32
CA GLY A 153 -40.68 17.59 14.52
C GLY A 153 -39.57 17.74 15.56
N ASP A 154 -39.97 18.06 16.79
CA ASP A 154 -39.07 18.36 17.89
C ASP A 154 -38.21 17.15 18.26
N ARG A 155 -36.92 17.38 18.44
CA ARG A 155 -35.99 16.34 18.87
C ARG A 155 -36.10 16.12 20.38
N ILE A 156 -35.95 14.86 20.79
CA ILE A 156 -35.95 14.43 22.18
C ILE A 156 -34.51 14.47 22.72
N VAL A 157 -34.33 15.17 23.84
CA VAL A 157 -33.07 15.25 24.56
C VAL A 157 -32.73 13.91 25.23
N ARG A 158 -31.46 13.51 25.11
CA ARG A 158 -30.87 12.33 25.71
C ARG A 158 -29.57 12.72 26.41
N ASP A 159 -29.62 12.71 27.73
CA ASP A 159 -28.47 12.91 28.60
C ASP A 159 -28.22 11.68 29.47
N GLY A 160 -26.98 11.51 29.93
CA GLY A 160 -26.59 10.40 30.78
C GLY A 160 -25.08 10.25 30.88
N GLU A 161 -24.64 9.22 31.59
CA GLU A 161 -23.22 8.90 31.75
C GLU A 161 -22.96 7.48 31.23
N LYS A 162 -21.95 7.34 30.38
CA LYS A 162 -21.49 6.03 29.91
C LYS A 162 -19.98 5.97 29.99
N ASN A 163 -19.46 4.93 30.65
CA ASN A 163 -18.02 4.70 30.81
C ASN A 163 -17.27 5.91 31.41
N GLY A 164 -17.85 6.56 32.42
CA GLY A 164 -17.23 7.72 33.09
C GLY A 164 -17.27 9.02 32.28
N ARG A 165 -18.03 9.06 31.18
CA ARG A 165 -18.19 10.25 30.33
C ARG A 165 -19.66 10.62 30.24
N ALA A 166 -19.99 11.84 30.67
CA ALA A 166 -21.29 12.43 30.42
C ALA A 166 -21.49 12.62 28.92
N TYR A 167 -22.69 12.35 28.43
CA TYR A 167 -23.11 12.63 27.07
C TYR A 167 -24.38 13.46 27.09
N TYR A 168 -24.53 14.31 26.08
CA TYR A 168 -25.74 15.07 25.82
C TYR A 168 -25.98 15.06 24.31
N GLY A 169 -27.17 14.64 23.88
CA GLY A 169 -27.54 14.54 22.48
C GLY A 169 -29.03 14.70 22.25
N MET A 170 -29.41 15.03 21.02
CA MET A 170 -30.80 15.24 20.61
C MET A 170 -31.16 14.28 19.48
N THR A 171 -32.05 13.34 19.79
CA THR A 171 -32.49 12.26 18.90
C THR A 171 -33.87 12.57 18.32
N CYS A 172 -34.14 12.13 17.10
CA CYS A 172 -35.48 12.24 16.51
C CYS A 172 -36.46 11.26 17.19
N ILE A 173 -37.73 11.67 17.34
CA ILE A 173 -38.80 10.86 17.94
C ILE A 173 -39.12 9.59 17.14
N LYS A 174 -38.96 9.62 15.82
CA LYS A 174 -39.09 8.42 14.98
C LYS A 174 -37.83 7.56 15.11
N THR A 175 -37.84 6.61 16.04
CA THR A 175 -36.81 5.57 16.17
C THR A 175 -37.09 4.37 15.27
N LEU A 176 -36.04 3.87 14.61
CA LEU A 176 -35.90 2.60 13.86
C LEU A 176 -37.21 1.91 13.45
N ASN A 177 -37.64 2.13 12.19
CA ASN A 177 -38.53 1.29 11.35
C ASN A 177 -39.34 2.10 10.32
N SER A 178 -39.12 3.42 10.22
CA SER A 178 -39.79 4.29 9.23
C SER A 178 -39.00 4.50 7.92
N GLY A 179 -37.88 3.81 7.72
CA GLY A 179 -37.05 3.90 6.51
C GLY A 179 -36.19 5.18 6.40
N GLU A 180 -36.51 6.24 7.14
CA GLU A 180 -35.74 7.49 7.17
C GLU A 180 -35.28 7.84 8.59
N GLN A 181 -34.05 7.50 8.94
CA GLN A 181 -33.46 7.82 10.23
C GLN A 181 -32.76 9.19 10.19
N CYS A 182 -33.21 10.15 11.01
CA CYS A 182 -32.47 11.39 11.21
C CYS A 182 -31.19 11.12 12.01
N GLU A 183 -30.10 11.77 11.61
CA GLU A 183 -28.85 11.76 12.38
C GLU A 183 -29.05 12.41 13.75
N THR A 184 -28.38 11.87 14.76
CA THR A 184 -28.44 12.39 16.14
C THR A 184 -27.47 13.55 16.29
N ASN A 185 -27.97 14.67 16.82
CA ASN A 185 -27.13 15.83 17.10
C ASN A 185 -26.46 15.64 18.46
N TRP A 186 -25.16 15.41 18.47
CA TRP A 186 -24.39 15.25 19.70
C TRP A 186 -23.71 16.55 20.10
N PHE A 187 -23.69 16.84 21.40
CA PHE A 187 -23.05 18.01 21.96
C PHE A 187 -21.77 17.59 22.70
N VAL A 188 -20.85 18.53 22.83
CA VAL A 188 -19.60 18.41 23.56
C VAL A 188 -19.53 19.51 24.62
N LEU A 189 -19.02 19.20 25.80
CA LEU A 189 -18.75 20.21 26.82
C LEU A 189 -17.58 21.08 26.39
N ASN A 190 -17.77 22.39 26.37
CA ASN A 190 -16.68 23.34 26.19
C ASN A 190 -15.91 23.54 27.51
N ALA A 191 -14.79 24.26 27.46
CA ALA A 191 -13.96 24.55 28.64
C ALA A 191 -14.68 25.37 29.73
N GLU A 192 -15.78 26.03 29.38
CA GLU A 192 -16.62 26.83 30.27
C GLU A 192 -17.75 25.99 30.92
N GLY A 193 -17.79 24.68 30.67
CA GLY A 193 -18.78 23.77 31.23
C GLY A 193 -20.15 23.81 30.53
N THR A 194 -20.24 24.43 29.36
CA THR A 194 -21.47 24.54 28.56
C THR A 194 -21.46 23.54 27.40
N TRP A 195 -22.59 22.89 27.13
CA TRP A 195 -22.75 21.98 26.00
C TRP A 195 -22.88 22.74 24.68
N VAL A 196 -21.96 22.49 23.74
CA VAL A 196 -21.95 23.07 22.39
C VAL A 196 -22.08 21.99 21.32
N PRO A 197 -22.75 22.23 20.18
CA PRO A 197 -22.93 21.22 19.15
C PRO A 197 -21.58 20.80 18.53
N LYS A 198 -21.43 19.51 18.23
CA LYS A 198 -20.19 19.01 17.59
C LYS A 198 -20.12 19.48 16.14
N ILE A 199 -18.99 20.08 15.75
CA ILE A 199 -18.77 20.67 14.41
C ILE A 199 -18.98 19.67 13.27
N ALA A 200 -18.77 18.37 13.49
CA ALA A 200 -19.02 17.33 12.48
C ALA A 200 -20.52 17.08 12.19
N SER A 201 -21.41 17.54 13.06
CA SER A 201 -22.88 17.52 12.85
C SER A 201 -23.36 18.73 12.04
N VAL A 202 -22.44 19.63 11.67
CA VAL A 202 -22.68 20.77 10.78
C VAL A 202 -22.41 20.30 9.35
N LYS A 203 -23.46 19.80 8.70
CA LYS A 203 -23.54 19.70 7.24
C LYS A 203 -24.80 20.41 6.78
#